data_AF-A0A0G1QMW7-F1
#
_entry.id   AF-A0A0G1QMW7-F1
#
_cell.length_a   1.000
_cell.length_b   1.000
_cell.length_c   1.000
_cell.angle_alpha   90.00
_cell.angle_beta   90.00
_cell.angle_gamma   90.00
#
_symmetry.space_group_name_H-M   'P 1'
#
loop_
_entity.id
_entity.type
_entity.pdbx_description
1 polymer ?
#
loop_
_entity_poly.entity_id
_entity_poly.type
_entity_poly.pdbx_seq_one_letter_code
_entity_poly.pdbx_strand_id
1 'polypeptide(L)'
;MRLWSTLGFGCLVVIFTGVVVVKALVWKNQCSQITEHFVEQCGDKIDKALPLIKWVSRIFPNTEIVESIPLYEELRFLREDWRYLGGYEQPISYLILLQNDTEMRANGGFFGSYAVALINQAKLELRFEDIYSPDGQLSGYVEPPKPIQTAFLKGGYYLRDSDWDPDFTQSARTIRWFLSKGGEINPDVMITISLSTIKKILEITGPIPIPDYDLALSSGNVYQKLQAKVETDFFPGSTQKKDILTGVGQSLMAHLEQLPLKRKLAVARILLRELQNQNILLNTNNGSLQNKFEKKNWAGGLTRPRCSGGELSCNLDTFMTIEANMGANKANCCTARRTTHQIKEQGDSIVHQVELTYTNASEEENPKLPDFFGGNYIQYIRFYLPKNSTNVEVEASPTNPTTLAYFPEPYTLGPNNLDIMDIDEFRVVGFFHHTRAGTSSFIQLKYELPNNGQKYELHLLKQHGMQNSPQEIVMGEQTVTTNLENDYLFRAN
;
A
#
# COMPACT_ATOMS: atom_id res chain seq x y z
N MET A 1 -30.69 23.83 -11.24
CA MET A 1 -29.56 24.29 -12.07
C MET A 1 -28.56 25.22 -11.36
N ARG A 2 -28.77 25.65 -10.10
CA ARG A 2 -27.81 26.49 -9.33
C ARG A 2 -27.22 25.83 -8.05
N LEU A 3 -27.33 24.50 -7.92
CA LEU A 3 -26.87 23.73 -6.73
C LEU A 3 -25.81 22.66 -7.06
N TRP A 4 -25.34 22.64 -8.31
CA TRP A 4 -24.32 21.69 -8.78
C TRP A 4 -22.91 22.29 -8.77
N SER A 5 -22.76 23.59 -8.45
CA SER A 5 -21.48 24.32 -8.49
C SER A 5 -20.74 24.38 -7.14
N THR A 6 -21.23 23.72 -6.09
CA THR A 6 -20.66 23.79 -4.72
C THR A 6 -20.26 22.43 -4.15
N LEU A 7 -20.17 21.38 -4.99
CA LEU A 7 -19.71 20.04 -4.58
C LEU A 7 -18.50 19.64 -5.41
N GLY A 8 -17.45 20.46 -5.34
CA GLY A 8 -16.10 20.05 -5.71
C GLY A 8 -15.47 19.29 -4.54
N PHE A 9 -14.86 18.15 -4.83
CA PHE A 9 -14.01 17.31 -3.98
C PHE A 9 -14.56 16.68 -2.70
N GLY A 10 -15.72 17.12 -2.19
CA GLY A 10 -16.47 16.35 -1.22
C GLY A 10 -16.65 14.90 -1.68
N CYS A 11 -16.62 14.62 -2.98
CA CYS A 11 -16.71 13.30 -3.58
C CYS A 11 -15.81 12.22 -2.97
N LEU A 12 -14.56 12.43 -2.55
CA LEU A 12 -13.82 11.30 -1.93
C LEU A 12 -14.38 10.97 -0.53
N VAL A 13 -14.55 11.95 0.34
CA VAL A 13 -15.16 11.76 1.67
C VAL A 13 -16.64 11.35 1.58
N VAL A 14 -17.39 11.83 0.57
CA VAL A 14 -18.80 11.53 0.26
C VAL A 14 -18.97 10.16 -0.39
N ILE A 15 -17.96 9.70 -1.16
CA ILE A 15 -17.85 8.32 -1.64
C ILE A 15 -17.62 7.40 -0.45
N PHE A 16 -16.79 7.81 0.53
CA PHE A 16 -16.44 7.00 1.70
C PHE A 16 -17.49 7.03 2.84
N THR A 17 -18.40 7.99 2.90
CA THR A 17 -19.35 8.15 4.04
C THR A 17 -20.83 7.93 3.69
N GLY A 18 -21.12 7.22 2.60
CA GLY A 18 -22.50 6.85 2.25
C GLY A 18 -23.35 7.99 1.70
N VAL A 19 -22.83 9.20 1.51
CA VAL A 19 -23.59 10.32 0.93
C VAL A 19 -23.94 10.09 -0.54
N VAL A 20 -23.13 9.32 -1.28
CA VAL A 20 -23.49 8.84 -2.64
C VAL A 20 -24.63 7.82 -2.60
N VAL A 21 -24.64 6.92 -1.61
CA VAL A 21 -25.71 5.91 -1.43
C VAL A 21 -27.02 6.61 -1.02
N VAL A 22 -26.94 7.59 -0.12
CA VAL A 22 -28.08 8.43 0.29
C VAL A 22 -28.64 9.22 -0.90
N LYS A 23 -27.80 9.79 -1.77
CA LYS A 23 -28.30 10.50 -2.97
C LYS A 23 -28.80 9.57 -4.08
N ALA A 24 -28.20 8.39 -4.25
CA ALA A 24 -28.64 7.40 -5.24
C ALA A 24 -29.98 6.74 -4.84
N LEU A 25 -30.22 6.54 -3.54
CA LEU A 25 -31.48 5.98 -3.02
C LEU A 25 -32.62 7.01 -2.95
N VAL A 26 -32.31 8.30 -2.88
CA VAL A 26 -33.33 9.36 -2.72
C VAL A 26 -33.67 10.00 -4.08
N TRP A 27 -34.30 9.21 -4.95
CA TRP A 27 -35.02 9.72 -6.11
C TRP A 27 -36.53 9.77 -5.83
N LYS A 28 -36.92 10.62 -4.85
CA LYS A 28 -38.26 11.25 -4.73
C LYS A 28 -38.27 12.29 -3.58
N ASN A 29 -37.98 13.54 -3.90
CA ASN A 29 -38.57 14.77 -3.33
C ASN A 29 -38.63 15.04 -1.80
N GLN A 30 -37.70 14.59 -0.95
CA GLN A 30 -37.74 15.00 0.48
C GLN A 30 -36.41 15.41 1.16
N CYS A 31 -35.29 15.51 0.45
CA CYS A 31 -33.98 15.66 1.10
C CYS A 31 -33.15 16.83 0.53
N SER A 32 -33.57 18.07 0.82
CA SER A 32 -32.92 19.29 0.31
C SER A 32 -32.02 20.02 1.31
N GLN A 33 -31.95 19.59 2.58
CA GLN A 33 -31.06 20.19 3.59
C GLN A 33 -30.41 19.11 4.47
N ILE A 34 -29.08 19.09 4.53
CA ILE A 34 -28.29 18.11 5.29
C ILE A 34 -27.94 18.75 6.64
N THR A 35 -28.61 18.33 7.72
CA THR A 35 -28.28 18.67 9.11
C THR A 35 -27.74 17.44 9.86
N GLU A 36 -27.18 17.62 11.07
CA GLU A 36 -26.65 16.55 11.95
C GLU A 36 -27.66 15.43 12.17
N HIS A 37 -28.88 15.82 12.56
CA HIS A 37 -29.99 14.91 12.77
C HIS A 37 -30.40 14.16 11.48
N PHE A 38 -30.12 14.73 10.30
CA PHE A 38 -30.56 14.18 9.03
C PHE A 38 -29.68 13.03 8.53
N VAL A 39 -28.35 13.10 8.64
CA VAL A 39 -27.48 11.99 8.18
C VAL A 39 -27.59 10.78 9.11
N GLU A 40 -27.72 11.01 10.42
CA GLU A 40 -27.96 9.93 11.37
C GLU A 40 -29.32 9.28 11.13
N GLN A 41 -30.40 10.07 11.05
CA GLN A 41 -31.72 9.52 10.73
C GLN A 41 -31.75 8.81 9.37
N CYS A 42 -31.04 9.33 8.36
CA CYS A 42 -30.96 8.68 7.05
C CYS A 42 -30.17 7.38 7.11
N GLY A 43 -29.05 7.32 7.82
CA GLY A 43 -28.29 6.09 8.02
C GLY A 43 -29.12 5.00 8.68
N ASP A 44 -29.81 5.32 9.78
CA ASP A 44 -30.65 4.35 10.49
C ASP A 44 -31.83 3.88 9.61
N LYS A 45 -32.38 4.79 8.81
CA LYS A 45 -33.43 4.46 7.82
C LYS A 45 -32.88 3.57 6.71
N ILE A 46 -31.66 3.83 6.21
CA ILE A 46 -31.04 3.00 5.18
C ILE A 46 -30.72 1.61 5.74
N ASP A 47 -30.17 1.50 6.95
CA ASP A 47 -29.90 0.20 7.58
C ASP A 47 -31.19 -0.63 7.75
N LYS A 48 -32.28 0.01 8.19
CA LYS A 48 -33.60 -0.65 8.30
C LYS A 48 -34.19 -1.00 6.92
N ALA A 49 -33.96 -0.17 5.91
CA ALA A 49 -34.47 -0.38 4.56
C ALA A 49 -33.58 -1.32 3.73
N LEU A 50 -32.34 -1.61 4.14
CA LEU A 50 -31.36 -2.35 3.36
C LEU A 50 -31.85 -3.74 2.92
N PRO A 51 -32.55 -4.54 3.76
CA PRO A 51 -33.13 -5.81 3.31
C PRO A 51 -34.16 -5.63 2.19
N LEU A 52 -35.02 -4.59 2.29
CA LEU A 52 -36.01 -4.27 1.28
C LEU A 52 -35.34 -3.76 -0.01
N ILE A 53 -34.35 -2.88 0.10
CA ILE A 53 -33.56 -2.37 -1.04
C ILE A 53 -32.88 -3.53 -1.78
N LYS A 54 -32.27 -4.47 -1.05
CA LYS A 54 -31.68 -5.69 -1.64
C LYS A 54 -32.72 -6.54 -2.35
N TRP A 55 -33.89 -6.74 -1.75
CA TRP A 55 -34.97 -7.52 -2.35
C TRP A 55 -35.51 -6.83 -3.63
N VAL A 56 -35.83 -5.54 -3.57
CA VAL A 56 -36.27 -4.76 -4.73
C VAL A 56 -35.22 -4.78 -5.84
N SER A 57 -33.94 -4.62 -5.51
CA SER A 57 -32.85 -4.59 -6.49
C SER A 57 -32.63 -5.93 -7.19
N ARG A 58 -33.07 -7.06 -6.61
CA ARG A 58 -33.08 -8.37 -7.27
C ARG A 58 -34.21 -8.51 -8.29
N ILE A 59 -35.34 -7.84 -8.06
CA ILE A 59 -36.54 -7.92 -8.92
C ILE A 59 -36.50 -6.85 -10.02
N PHE A 60 -36.08 -5.63 -9.66
CA PHE A 60 -35.99 -4.47 -10.52
C PHE A 60 -34.56 -3.91 -10.44
N PRO A 61 -33.59 -4.53 -11.14
CA PRO A 61 -32.20 -4.13 -11.05
C PRO A 61 -31.98 -2.73 -11.60
N ASN A 62 -31.63 -1.79 -10.73
CA ASN A 62 -31.02 -0.52 -11.10
C ASN A 62 -29.51 -0.63 -10.86
N THR A 63 -28.71 -0.43 -11.90
CA THR A 63 -27.25 -0.62 -11.84
C THR A 63 -26.60 0.22 -10.75
N GLU A 64 -26.99 1.49 -10.58
CA GLU A 64 -26.37 2.37 -9.59
C GLU A 64 -26.71 1.94 -8.16
N ILE A 65 -27.95 1.51 -7.92
CA ILE A 65 -28.38 1.01 -6.61
C ILE A 65 -27.64 -0.29 -6.28
N VAL A 66 -27.65 -1.26 -7.19
CA VAL A 66 -26.97 -2.57 -7.02
C VAL A 66 -25.48 -2.38 -6.74
N GLU A 67 -24.83 -1.47 -7.47
CA GLU A 67 -23.41 -1.16 -7.30
C GLU A 67 -23.08 -0.41 -6.01
N SER A 68 -24.03 0.33 -5.45
CA SER A 68 -23.84 1.12 -4.22
C SER A 68 -24.00 0.30 -2.94
N ILE A 69 -24.74 -0.82 -2.96
CA ILE A 69 -25.03 -1.63 -1.76
C ILE A 69 -23.75 -2.17 -1.10
N PRO A 70 -22.81 -2.84 -1.82
CA PRO A 70 -21.61 -3.37 -1.18
C PRO A 70 -20.72 -2.26 -0.61
N LEU A 71 -20.65 -1.11 -1.29
CA LEU A 71 -19.92 0.06 -0.80
C LEU A 71 -20.52 0.55 0.52
N TYR A 72 -21.84 0.69 0.59
CA TYR A 72 -22.52 1.10 1.81
C TYR A 72 -22.25 0.14 2.98
N GLU A 73 -22.36 -1.17 2.74
CA GLU A 73 -22.16 -2.18 3.80
C GLU A 73 -20.75 -2.15 4.37
N GLU A 74 -19.75 -1.94 3.52
CA GLU A 74 -18.36 -1.84 3.95
C GLU A 74 -18.03 -0.52 4.65
N LEU A 75 -18.73 0.56 4.31
CA LEU A 75 -18.40 1.92 4.73
C LEU A 75 -19.30 2.49 5.83
N ARG A 76 -20.44 1.87 6.13
CA ARG A 76 -21.41 2.37 7.12
C ARG A 76 -20.83 2.58 8.52
N PHE A 77 -19.71 1.94 8.87
CA PHE A 77 -19.02 2.16 10.15
C PHE A 77 -18.40 3.57 10.27
N LEU A 78 -18.15 4.26 9.15
CA LEU A 78 -17.66 5.64 9.09
C LEU A 78 -18.78 6.68 9.18
N ARG A 79 -20.03 6.23 9.31
CA ARG A 79 -21.20 7.12 9.34
C ARG A 79 -21.12 8.15 10.44
N GLU A 80 -20.53 7.84 11.60
CA GLU A 80 -20.40 8.80 12.70
C GLU A 80 -19.25 9.79 12.46
N ASP A 81 -18.25 9.40 11.66
CA ASP A 81 -17.03 10.19 11.44
C ASP A 81 -17.13 11.12 10.22
N TRP A 82 -18.25 11.13 9.49
CA TRP A 82 -18.37 11.85 8.22
C TRP A 82 -18.21 13.37 8.35
N ARG A 83 -18.65 13.95 9.47
CA ARG A 83 -18.54 15.39 9.74
C ARG A 83 -17.10 15.77 10.01
N TYR A 84 -16.42 14.99 10.86
CA TYR A 84 -14.98 15.08 11.09
C TYR A 84 -14.20 14.95 9.77
N LEU A 85 -14.39 13.87 9.01
CA LEU A 85 -13.73 13.64 7.72
C LEU A 85 -14.06 14.73 6.68
N GLY A 86 -15.27 15.28 6.73
CA GLY A 86 -15.73 16.34 5.83
C GLY A 86 -15.34 17.76 6.26
N GLY A 87 -14.63 17.91 7.38
CA GLY A 87 -14.22 19.21 7.89
C GLY A 87 -15.37 20.10 8.41
N TYR A 88 -16.49 19.51 8.83
CA TYR A 88 -17.67 20.22 9.33
C TYR A 88 -17.63 20.50 10.84
N GLU A 89 -16.87 19.72 11.59
CA GLU A 89 -16.60 19.97 13.02
C GLU A 89 -15.48 21.00 13.18
N GLN A 90 -14.42 20.82 12.40
CA GLN A 90 -13.24 21.67 12.31
C GLN A 90 -12.55 21.43 10.96
N PRO A 91 -11.74 22.37 10.44
CA PRO A 91 -10.87 22.07 9.30
C PRO A 91 -10.01 20.84 9.58
N ILE A 92 -9.92 19.94 8.62
CA ILE A 92 -9.18 18.69 8.74
C ILE A 92 -8.11 18.61 7.67
N SER A 93 -6.93 18.15 8.06
CA SER A 93 -5.77 18.01 7.19
C SER A 93 -5.51 16.56 6.82
N TYR A 94 -5.32 16.32 5.52
CA TYR A 94 -4.93 15.05 4.95
C TYR A 94 -3.54 15.15 4.36
N LEU A 95 -2.72 14.13 4.56
CA LEU A 95 -1.49 13.93 3.79
C LEU A 95 -1.57 12.62 3.02
N ILE A 96 -1.38 12.73 1.71
CA ILE A 96 -1.44 11.60 0.79
C ILE A 96 -0.01 11.33 0.31
N LEU A 97 0.58 10.24 0.78
CA LEU A 97 1.88 9.75 0.32
C LEU A 97 1.71 9.13 -1.07
N LEU A 98 2.37 9.73 -2.07
CA LEU A 98 2.29 9.28 -3.47
C LEU A 98 3.41 8.27 -3.72
N GLN A 99 3.10 7.00 -3.51
CA GLN A 99 4.05 5.91 -3.56
C GLN A 99 4.30 5.44 -5.00
N ASN A 100 5.57 5.24 -5.35
CA ASN A 100 5.95 4.57 -6.58
C ASN A 100 6.30 3.10 -6.30
N ASP A 101 5.37 2.19 -6.57
CA ASP A 101 5.53 0.76 -6.33
C ASP A 101 6.45 0.06 -7.37
N THR A 102 7.04 0.82 -8.31
CA THR A 102 8.22 0.37 -9.07
C THR A 102 9.55 0.57 -8.31
N GLU A 103 9.51 1.24 -7.15
CA GLU A 103 10.57 1.41 -6.17
C GLU A 103 10.09 0.85 -4.82
N MET A 104 10.00 -0.48 -4.70
CA MET A 104 9.36 -1.13 -3.54
C MET A 104 10.05 -0.77 -2.20
N ARG A 105 9.25 -0.61 -1.15
CA ARG A 105 9.55 -0.30 0.25
C ARG A 105 8.60 -1.09 1.15
N ALA A 106 8.79 -1.03 2.48
CA ALA A 106 8.11 -1.93 3.40
C ALA A 106 6.57 -1.86 3.32
N ASN A 107 5.99 -0.66 3.16
CA ASN A 107 4.54 -0.47 3.05
C ASN A 107 4.11 0.05 1.67
N GLY A 108 4.80 -0.38 0.62
CA GLY A 108 4.43 -0.08 -0.77
C GLY A 108 5.60 0.51 -1.54
N GLY A 109 5.40 1.66 -2.17
CA GLY A 109 6.42 2.29 -3.00
C GLY A 109 7.16 3.42 -2.32
N PHE A 110 8.33 3.78 -2.85
CA PHE A 110 9.02 5.02 -2.50
C PHE A 110 8.11 6.23 -2.74
N PHE A 111 7.82 7.01 -1.71
CA PHE A 111 6.99 8.22 -1.80
C PHE A 111 7.86 9.44 -2.09
N GLY A 112 8.27 9.59 -3.34
CA GLY A 112 9.06 10.74 -3.79
C GLY A 112 8.31 12.08 -3.70
N SER A 113 7.00 12.08 -3.44
CA SER A 113 6.18 13.28 -3.27
C SER A 113 4.96 12.98 -2.41
N TYR A 114 4.32 14.02 -1.92
CA TYR A 114 3.06 13.92 -1.20
C TYR A 114 2.11 15.06 -1.57
N ALA A 115 0.82 14.84 -1.35
CA ALA A 115 -0.19 15.88 -1.44
C ALA A 115 -0.71 16.22 -0.05
N VAL A 116 -0.93 17.51 0.22
CA VAL A 116 -1.63 18.00 1.40
C VAL A 116 -2.99 18.51 0.97
N ALA A 117 -4.02 17.93 1.58
CA ALA A 117 -5.42 18.24 1.33
C ALA A 117 -6.03 18.85 2.60
N LEU A 118 -6.43 20.11 2.55
CA LEU A 118 -7.14 20.79 3.65
C LEU A 118 -8.63 20.81 3.33
N ILE A 119 -9.43 20.14 4.15
CA ILE A 119 -10.89 20.09 4.00
C ILE A 119 -11.53 20.96 5.07
N ASN A 120 -12.32 21.95 4.64
CA ASN A 120 -13.09 22.81 5.53
C ASN A 120 -14.51 22.98 4.99
N GLN A 121 -15.51 22.49 5.72
CA GLN A 121 -16.92 22.45 5.29
C GLN A 121 -17.08 21.84 3.88
N ALA A 122 -16.45 20.68 3.67
CA ALA A 122 -16.37 19.96 2.40
C ALA A 122 -15.75 20.73 1.22
N LYS A 123 -15.17 21.92 1.44
CA LYS A 123 -14.30 22.57 0.47
C LYS A 123 -12.90 22.02 0.61
N LEU A 124 -12.29 21.64 -0.52
CA LEU A 124 -10.91 21.19 -0.53
C LEU A 124 -9.98 22.26 -1.08
N GLU A 125 -8.85 22.43 -0.38
CA GLU A 125 -7.64 23.03 -0.91
C GLU A 125 -6.56 21.95 -1.02
N LEU A 126 -5.89 21.87 -2.17
CA LEU A 126 -4.91 20.84 -2.47
C LEU A 126 -3.58 21.48 -2.87
N ARG A 127 -2.49 21.02 -2.25
CA ARG A 127 -1.12 21.32 -2.66
C ARG A 127 -0.29 20.06 -2.75
N PHE A 128 0.75 20.10 -3.56
CA PHE A 128 1.73 19.02 -3.69
C PHE A 128 3.08 19.51 -3.24
N GLU A 129 3.91 18.60 -2.74
CA GLU A 129 5.28 18.87 -2.34
C GLU A 129 6.20 17.71 -2.71
N ASP A 130 7.45 18.06 -2.99
CA ASP A 130 8.53 17.08 -3.11
C ASP A 130 8.97 16.61 -1.73
N ILE A 131 9.22 15.31 -1.58
CA ILE A 131 9.60 14.72 -0.28
C ILE A 131 10.91 15.29 0.26
N TYR A 132 11.78 15.78 -0.63
CA TYR A 132 13.04 16.39 -0.27
C TYR A 132 12.90 17.79 0.37
N SER A 133 11.72 18.43 0.27
CA SER A 133 11.50 19.75 0.85
C SER A 133 11.56 19.70 2.40
N PRO A 134 10.77 18.86 3.10
CA PRO A 134 10.94 18.64 4.54
C PRO A 134 12.32 18.09 4.93
N ASP A 135 12.91 17.18 4.13
CA ASP A 135 14.24 16.63 4.41
C ASP A 135 15.32 17.71 4.48
N GLY A 136 15.25 18.70 3.58
CA GLY A 136 16.17 19.84 3.55
C GLY A 136 16.04 20.77 4.76
N GLN A 137 14.93 20.69 5.50
CA GLN A 137 14.71 21.47 6.73
C GLN A 137 15.07 20.70 8.01
N LEU A 138 15.45 19.41 7.90
CA LEU A 138 15.76 18.59 9.06
C LEU A 138 17.03 19.10 9.76
N SER A 139 16.88 19.48 11.02
CA SER A 139 18.03 19.86 11.86
C SER A 139 18.68 18.63 12.50
N GLY A 140 19.98 18.43 12.26
CA GLY A 140 20.78 17.39 12.90
C GLY A 140 20.87 16.08 12.11
N TYR A 141 21.41 15.05 12.76
CA TYR A 141 21.60 13.72 12.18
C TYR A 141 20.73 12.69 12.91
N VAL A 142 20.00 11.89 12.15
CA VAL A 142 19.28 10.72 12.64
C VAL A 142 19.97 9.50 12.04
N GLU A 143 20.35 8.54 12.88
CA GLU A 143 21.02 7.33 12.40
C GLU A 143 20.01 6.46 11.62
N PRO A 144 20.30 6.10 10.35
CA PRO A 144 19.41 5.21 9.60
C PRO A 144 19.54 3.76 10.07
N PRO A 145 18.53 2.91 9.82
CA PRO A 145 18.67 1.47 9.96
C PRO A 145 19.94 0.95 9.26
N LYS A 146 20.61 -0.04 9.87
CA LYS A 146 21.90 -0.54 9.38
C LYS A 146 21.89 -0.91 7.89
N PRO A 147 20.84 -1.56 7.34
CA PRO A 147 20.79 -1.84 5.90
C PRO A 147 20.77 -0.59 5.03
N ILE A 148 20.06 0.47 5.43
CA ILE A 148 20.06 1.74 4.70
C ILE A 148 21.46 2.38 4.73
N GLN A 149 22.14 2.33 5.88
CA GLN A 149 23.53 2.78 5.98
C GLN A 149 24.45 2.03 5.01
N THR A 150 24.33 0.70 4.97
CA THR A 150 25.13 -0.15 4.08
C THR A 150 24.83 0.15 2.61
N ALA A 151 23.56 0.29 2.23
CA ALA A 151 23.18 0.52 0.83
C ALA A 151 23.69 1.84 0.25
N PHE A 152 23.65 2.93 1.03
CA PHE A 152 23.94 4.27 0.51
C PHE A 152 25.26 4.88 0.99
N LEU A 153 25.91 4.28 2.00
CA LEU A 153 27.20 4.65 2.61
C LEU A 153 27.28 6.05 3.25
N LYS A 154 26.42 6.98 2.85
CA LYS A 154 26.40 8.38 3.26
C LYS A 154 24.95 8.84 3.41
N GLY A 155 24.75 9.86 4.24
CA GLY A 155 23.44 10.42 4.56
C GLY A 155 22.94 9.99 5.94
N GLY A 156 21.89 10.66 6.40
CA GLY A 156 21.13 10.28 7.60
C GLY A 156 19.84 9.54 7.25
N TYR A 157 19.04 9.29 8.29
CA TYR A 157 17.67 8.85 8.16
C TYR A 157 16.78 10.06 7.87
N TYR A 158 15.90 9.92 6.87
CA TYR A 158 15.11 11.03 6.33
C TYR A 158 13.65 10.62 6.16
N LEU A 159 12.78 11.60 5.91
CA LEU A 159 11.35 11.38 5.67
C LEU A 159 11.14 10.38 4.54
N ARG A 160 11.87 10.50 3.44
CA ARG A 160 11.77 9.60 2.27
C ARG A 160 12.08 8.13 2.56
N ASP A 161 12.80 7.86 3.65
CA ASP A 161 13.23 6.52 4.07
C ASP A 161 12.45 6.03 5.30
N SER A 162 11.53 6.84 5.83
CA SER A 162 10.84 6.60 7.10
C SER A 162 9.83 5.43 7.10
N ASP A 163 9.60 4.82 5.94
CA ASP A 163 8.76 3.63 5.73
C ASP A 163 9.57 2.33 5.80
N TRP A 164 10.34 2.17 6.87
CA TRP A 164 11.23 1.02 7.05
C TRP A 164 10.55 -0.16 7.75
N ASP A 165 9.67 0.12 8.70
CA ASP A 165 8.95 -0.88 9.50
C ASP A 165 7.76 -1.42 8.68
N PRO A 166 7.59 -2.75 8.52
CA PRO A 166 6.43 -3.28 7.79
C PRO A 166 5.10 -3.13 8.54
N ASP A 167 5.11 -2.76 9.82
CA ASP A 167 3.94 -2.24 10.50
C ASP A 167 3.78 -0.76 10.15
N PHE A 168 2.79 -0.44 9.31
CA PHE A 168 2.54 0.93 8.89
C PHE A 168 2.10 1.84 10.05
N THR A 169 1.55 1.31 11.14
CA THR A 169 1.24 2.15 12.31
C THR A 169 2.52 2.67 12.97
N GLN A 170 3.60 1.89 12.92
CA GLN A 170 4.93 2.28 13.38
C GLN A 170 5.59 3.23 12.38
N SER A 171 5.59 2.88 11.08
CA SER A 171 6.11 3.76 10.03
C SER A 171 5.39 5.11 9.99
N ALA A 172 4.07 5.16 10.17
CA ALA A 172 3.30 6.41 10.24
C ALA A 172 3.73 7.30 11.43
N ARG A 173 4.10 6.72 12.58
CA ARG A 173 4.65 7.50 13.72
C ARG A 173 6.00 8.13 13.33
N THR A 174 6.86 7.37 12.66
CA THR A 174 8.15 7.85 12.17
C THR A 174 7.98 8.95 11.11
N ILE A 175 7.10 8.74 10.13
CA ILE A 175 6.75 9.72 9.09
C ILE A 175 6.26 11.03 9.73
N ARG A 176 5.33 10.95 10.69
CA ARG A 176 4.81 12.13 11.43
C ARG A 176 5.90 12.88 12.18
N TRP A 177 6.84 12.15 12.78
CA TRP A 177 7.99 12.76 13.46
C TRP A 177 8.84 13.54 12.46
N PHE A 178 9.19 12.94 11.31
CA PHE A 178 9.97 13.61 10.27
C PHE A 178 9.25 14.82 9.66
N LEU A 179 7.95 14.73 9.39
CA LEU A 179 7.15 15.88 8.93
C LEU A 179 7.25 17.05 9.92
N SER A 180 7.05 16.76 11.21
CA SER A 180 7.12 17.78 12.26
C SER A 180 8.52 18.39 12.39
N LYS A 181 9.58 17.58 12.24
CA LYS A 181 10.97 18.03 12.28
C LYS A 181 11.41 18.78 11.02
N GLY A 182 10.82 18.48 9.88
CA GLY A 182 11.01 19.20 8.62
C GLY A 182 10.14 20.44 8.46
N GLY A 183 9.43 20.88 9.50
CA GLY A 183 8.60 22.09 9.47
C GLY A 183 7.31 21.95 8.65
N GLU A 184 6.89 20.72 8.34
CA GLU A 184 5.65 20.42 7.64
C GLU A 184 4.51 20.12 8.65
N ILE A 185 3.27 20.29 8.20
CA ILE A 185 2.10 19.97 9.02
C ILE A 185 2.09 18.48 9.40
N ASN A 186 1.69 18.20 10.64
CA ASN A 186 1.37 16.85 11.07
C ASN A 186 -0.13 16.61 10.77
N PRO A 187 -0.47 15.76 9.78
CA PRO A 187 -1.83 15.70 9.24
C PRO A 187 -2.80 15.00 10.20
N ASP A 188 -4.08 15.35 10.19
CA ASP A 188 -5.10 14.62 10.96
C ASP A 188 -5.29 13.19 10.44
N VAL A 189 -5.19 13.02 9.12
CA VAL A 189 -5.30 11.73 8.42
C VAL A 189 -4.18 11.59 7.40
N MET A 190 -3.48 10.46 7.44
CA MET A 190 -2.46 10.07 6.47
C MET A 190 -2.98 8.92 5.62
N ILE A 191 -2.74 8.97 4.32
CA ILE A 191 -3.19 8.00 3.32
C ILE A 191 -2.00 7.63 2.44
N THR A 192 -1.82 6.35 2.11
CA THR A 192 -0.91 5.94 1.03
C THR A 192 -1.67 5.70 -0.27
N ILE A 193 -1.13 6.15 -1.40
CA ILE A 193 -1.68 5.81 -2.72
C ILE A 193 -0.54 5.47 -3.65
N SER A 194 -0.57 4.26 -4.21
CA SER A 194 0.44 3.79 -5.17
C SER A 194 0.16 4.26 -6.60
N LEU A 195 1.21 4.31 -7.41
CA LEU A 195 1.11 4.54 -8.85
C LEU A 195 0.20 3.49 -9.53
N SER A 196 0.27 2.22 -9.13
CA SER A 196 -0.65 1.18 -9.62
C SER A 196 -2.12 1.48 -9.30
N THR A 197 -2.42 2.00 -8.12
CA THR A 197 -3.78 2.46 -7.79
C THR A 197 -4.22 3.61 -8.70
N ILE A 198 -3.34 4.59 -8.96
CA ILE A 198 -3.64 5.69 -9.89
C ILE A 198 -3.90 5.18 -11.32
N LYS A 199 -3.14 4.19 -11.80
CA LYS A 199 -3.38 3.55 -13.11
C LYS A 199 -4.77 2.94 -13.19
N LYS A 200 -5.22 2.20 -12.17
CA LYS A 200 -6.58 1.63 -12.11
C LYS A 200 -7.66 2.71 -12.13
N ILE A 201 -7.44 3.86 -11.49
CA ILE A 201 -8.37 5.00 -11.55
C ILE A 201 -8.42 5.57 -12.97
N LEU A 202 -7.26 5.72 -13.63
CA LEU A 202 -7.16 6.24 -15.00
C LEU A 202 -7.83 5.33 -16.04
N GLU A 203 -7.94 4.03 -15.78
CA GLU A 203 -8.74 3.11 -16.62
C GLU A 203 -10.23 3.46 -16.61
N ILE A 204 -10.74 4.04 -15.51
CA ILE A 204 -12.14 4.45 -15.38
C ILE A 204 -12.38 5.88 -15.87
N THR A 205 -11.46 6.80 -15.55
CA THR A 205 -11.58 8.20 -15.98
C THR A 205 -11.37 8.35 -17.48
N GLY A 206 -10.50 7.51 -18.06
CA GLY A 206 -9.92 7.73 -19.36
C GLY A 206 -8.74 8.73 -19.29
N PRO A 207 -8.13 9.06 -20.43
CA PRO A 207 -7.01 9.99 -20.49
C PRO A 207 -7.36 11.37 -19.93
N ILE A 208 -6.44 11.95 -19.15
CA ILE A 208 -6.56 13.28 -18.56
C ILE A 208 -5.59 14.25 -19.27
N PRO A 209 -6.07 15.32 -19.92
CA PRO A 209 -5.21 16.40 -20.39
C PRO A 209 -4.69 17.25 -19.23
N ILE A 210 -3.42 17.63 -19.34
CA ILE A 210 -2.71 18.56 -18.46
C ILE A 210 -2.24 19.73 -19.35
N PRO A 211 -3.10 20.73 -19.60
CA PRO A 211 -2.86 21.74 -20.64
C PRO A 211 -1.55 22.51 -20.47
N ASP A 212 -1.20 22.86 -19.22
CA ASP A 212 -0.02 23.66 -18.89
C ASP A 212 1.31 22.97 -19.24
N TYR A 213 1.28 21.65 -19.47
CA TYR A 213 2.47 20.84 -19.73
C TYR A 213 2.46 20.14 -21.09
N ASP A 214 1.48 20.45 -21.96
CA ASP A 214 1.24 19.77 -23.24
C ASP A 214 1.27 18.24 -23.09
N LEU A 215 0.59 17.75 -22.06
CA LEU A 215 0.68 16.38 -21.60
C LEU A 215 -0.73 15.77 -21.52
N ALA A 216 -0.85 14.51 -21.93
CA ALA A 216 -2.05 13.70 -21.73
C ALA A 216 -1.67 12.39 -21.07
N LEU A 217 -2.17 12.17 -19.86
CA LEU A 217 -1.88 11.00 -19.04
C LEU A 217 -3.02 9.98 -19.13
N SER A 218 -2.69 8.73 -19.40
CA SER A 218 -3.61 7.59 -19.40
C SER A 218 -3.02 6.47 -18.54
N SER A 219 -3.82 5.45 -18.22
CA SER A 219 -3.34 4.29 -17.47
C SER A 219 -2.12 3.61 -18.11
N GLY A 220 -2.06 3.60 -19.45
CA GLY A 220 -0.97 3.00 -20.21
C GLY A 220 0.31 3.83 -20.33
N ASN A 221 0.26 5.15 -20.11
CA ASN A 221 1.41 6.03 -20.31
C ASN A 221 1.82 6.84 -19.07
N VAL A 222 1.00 6.83 -18.00
CA VAL A 222 1.20 7.70 -16.83
C VAL A 222 2.57 7.48 -16.21
N TYR A 223 3.01 6.22 -16.10
CA TYR A 223 4.33 5.90 -15.57
C TYR A 223 5.45 6.56 -16.40
N GLN A 224 5.57 6.19 -17.67
CA GLN A 224 6.66 6.67 -18.52
C GLN A 224 6.65 8.19 -18.69
N LYS A 225 5.50 8.78 -19.03
CA LYS A 225 5.41 10.21 -19.34
C LYS A 225 5.56 11.09 -18.11
N LEU A 226 4.89 10.75 -17.01
CA LEU A 226 5.00 11.55 -15.78
C LEU A 226 6.42 11.46 -15.25
N GLN A 227 7.00 10.25 -15.21
CA GLN A 227 8.35 10.03 -14.71
C GLN A 227 9.39 10.79 -15.53
N ALA A 228 9.33 10.70 -16.87
CA ALA A 228 10.21 11.47 -17.74
C ALA A 228 10.07 12.97 -17.47
N LYS A 229 8.86 13.48 -17.29
CA LYS A 229 8.63 14.91 -17.09
C LYS A 229 9.12 15.41 -15.72
N VAL A 230 9.05 14.59 -14.66
CA VAL A 230 9.45 15.01 -13.30
C VAL A 230 10.90 14.73 -12.94
N GLU A 231 11.57 13.81 -13.64
CA GLU A 231 12.99 13.46 -13.38
C GLU A 231 13.98 14.11 -14.34
N THR A 232 13.53 14.52 -15.54
CA THR A 232 14.42 15.22 -16.48
C THR A 232 14.83 16.57 -15.89
N ASP A 233 16.13 16.84 -15.86
CA ASP A 233 16.73 18.08 -15.33
C ASP A 233 16.40 18.36 -13.84
N PHE A 234 16.03 17.33 -13.07
CA PHE A 234 15.82 17.46 -11.63
C PHE A 234 17.13 17.78 -10.90
N PHE A 235 17.06 18.74 -9.98
CA PHE A 235 18.10 19.00 -9.00
C PHE A 235 17.46 19.40 -7.66
N PRO A 236 18.12 19.13 -6.52
CA PRO A 236 17.61 19.51 -5.20
C PRO A 236 17.28 21.01 -5.14
N GLY A 237 16.03 21.33 -4.80
CA GLY A 237 15.52 22.70 -4.72
C GLY A 237 14.70 23.18 -5.93
N SER A 238 14.61 22.38 -7.01
CA SER A 238 13.71 22.67 -8.14
C SER A 238 12.23 22.52 -7.74
N THR A 239 11.38 23.47 -8.14
CA THR A 239 9.91 23.37 -7.95
C THR A 239 9.21 22.61 -9.07
N GLN A 240 9.92 22.28 -10.16
CA GLN A 240 9.33 21.72 -11.38
C GLN A 240 8.48 20.47 -11.12
N LYS A 241 9.00 19.52 -10.33
CA LYS A 241 8.28 18.31 -9.94
C LYS A 241 7.00 18.62 -9.19
N LYS A 242 7.07 19.53 -8.20
CA LYS A 242 5.90 20.02 -7.45
C LYS A 242 4.88 20.66 -8.39
N ASP A 243 5.32 21.51 -9.31
CA ASP A 243 4.43 22.25 -10.21
C ASP A 243 3.71 21.30 -11.19
N ILE A 244 4.43 20.32 -11.76
CA ILE A 244 3.85 19.30 -12.64
C ILE A 244 2.84 18.44 -11.89
N LEU A 245 3.22 17.92 -10.71
CA LEU A 245 2.32 17.10 -9.90
C LEU A 245 1.08 17.89 -9.44
N THR A 246 1.23 19.19 -9.19
CA THR A 246 0.10 20.08 -8.91
C THR A 246 -0.86 20.16 -10.09
N GLY A 247 -0.36 20.41 -11.30
CA GLY A 247 -1.19 20.43 -12.51
C GLY A 247 -1.87 19.08 -12.77
N VAL A 248 -1.13 17.97 -12.61
CA VAL A 248 -1.66 16.61 -12.77
C VAL A 248 -2.77 16.32 -11.75
N GLY A 249 -2.53 16.63 -10.47
CA GLY A 249 -3.48 16.42 -9.40
C GLY A 249 -4.75 17.24 -9.58
N GLN A 250 -4.63 18.52 -9.91
CA GLN A 250 -5.78 19.39 -10.17
C GLN A 250 -6.59 18.89 -11.38
N SER A 251 -5.94 18.53 -12.48
CA SER A 251 -6.60 17.96 -13.65
C SER A 251 -7.30 16.65 -13.33
N LEU A 252 -6.64 15.69 -12.65
CA LEU A 252 -7.24 14.41 -12.28
C LEU A 252 -8.52 14.63 -11.45
N MET A 253 -8.47 15.58 -10.53
CA MET A 253 -9.59 15.83 -9.63
C MET A 253 -10.76 16.52 -10.32
N ALA A 254 -10.49 17.50 -11.19
CA ALA A 254 -11.52 18.09 -12.05
C ALA A 254 -12.21 17.01 -12.92
N HIS A 255 -11.45 16.05 -13.45
CA HIS A 255 -12.01 14.93 -14.21
C HIS A 255 -12.87 14.01 -13.34
N LEU A 256 -12.41 13.64 -12.14
CA LEU A 256 -13.16 12.81 -11.19
C LEU A 256 -14.50 13.47 -10.78
N GLU A 257 -14.50 14.79 -10.60
CA GLU A 257 -15.72 15.56 -10.28
C GLU A 257 -16.76 15.52 -11.40
N GLN A 258 -16.31 15.54 -12.65
CA GLN A 258 -17.18 15.54 -13.83
C GLN A 258 -17.69 14.14 -14.22
N LEU A 259 -17.19 13.07 -13.59
CA LEU A 259 -17.62 11.71 -13.91
C LEU A 259 -19.12 11.47 -13.63
N PRO A 260 -19.81 10.70 -14.50
CA PRO A 260 -21.13 10.16 -14.18
C PRO A 260 -21.12 9.31 -12.91
N LEU A 261 -22.25 9.24 -12.20
CA LEU A 261 -22.38 8.53 -10.93
C LEU A 261 -21.90 7.07 -11.02
N LYS A 262 -22.33 6.32 -12.04
CA LYS A 262 -21.84 4.95 -12.30
C LYS A 262 -20.30 4.83 -12.30
N ARG A 263 -19.59 5.77 -12.96
CA ARG A 263 -18.11 5.76 -12.99
C ARG A 263 -17.51 6.18 -11.65
N LYS A 264 -18.13 7.10 -10.92
CA LYS A 264 -17.72 7.43 -9.54
C LYS A 264 -17.85 6.22 -8.61
N LEU A 265 -18.93 5.44 -8.72
CA LEU A 265 -19.11 4.19 -7.97
C LEU A 265 -18.08 3.12 -8.37
N ALA A 266 -17.61 3.12 -9.62
CA ALA A 266 -16.54 2.23 -10.06
C ALA A 266 -15.18 2.63 -9.44
N VAL A 267 -14.84 3.93 -9.43
CA VAL A 267 -13.65 4.45 -8.74
C VAL A 267 -13.71 4.13 -7.24
N ALA A 268 -14.86 4.33 -6.61
CA ALA A 268 -15.08 3.98 -5.20
C ALA A 268 -14.78 2.50 -4.89
N ARG A 269 -15.24 1.59 -5.76
CA ARG A 269 -14.97 0.15 -5.64
C ARG A 269 -13.50 -0.19 -5.80
N ILE A 270 -12.79 0.50 -6.69
CA ILE A 270 -11.32 0.35 -6.81
C ILE A 270 -10.66 0.75 -5.50
N LEU A 271 -10.95 1.94 -4.97
CA LEU A 271 -10.34 2.42 -3.73
C LEU A 271 -10.65 1.49 -2.54
N LEU A 272 -11.90 1.02 -2.42
CA LEU A 272 -12.27 0.06 -1.38
C LEU A 272 -11.52 -1.27 -1.53
N ARG A 273 -11.38 -1.79 -2.75
CA ARG A 273 -10.62 -3.02 -2.99
C ARG A 273 -9.14 -2.82 -2.66
N GLU A 274 -8.58 -1.66 -3.00
CA GLU A 274 -7.18 -1.35 -2.66
C GLU A 274 -6.97 -1.19 -1.15
N LEU A 275 -7.94 -0.67 -0.40
CA LEU A 275 -7.92 -0.68 1.08
C LEU A 275 -8.00 -2.10 1.64
N GLN A 276 -8.93 -2.92 1.13
CA GLN A 276 -9.08 -4.32 1.55
C GLN A 276 -7.82 -5.13 1.26
N ASN A 277 -7.20 -4.90 0.11
CA ASN A 277 -5.95 -5.51 -0.32
C ASN A 277 -4.70 -4.88 0.31
N GLN A 278 -4.86 -3.92 1.23
CA GLN A 278 -3.75 -3.20 1.88
C GLN A 278 -2.75 -2.58 0.90
N ASN A 279 -3.25 -2.19 -0.28
CA ASN A 279 -2.54 -1.38 -1.27
C ASN A 279 -2.69 0.13 -0.99
N ILE A 280 -3.72 0.50 -0.21
CA ILE A 280 -3.91 1.81 0.41
C ILE A 280 -3.95 1.57 1.91
N LEU A 281 -3.21 2.38 2.66
CA LEU A 281 -3.16 2.34 4.12
C LEU A 281 -3.61 3.69 4.69
N LEU A 282 -4.24 3.64 5.86
CA LEU A 282 -4.81 4.79 6.56
C LEU A 282 -4.23 4.92 7.96
N ASN A 283 -3.88 6.14 8.37
CA ASN A 283 -3.50 6.41 9.75
C ASN A 283 -4.09 7.74 10.21
N THR A 284 -4.60 7.84 11.43
CA THR A 284 -5.15 9.09 11.96
C THR A 284 -4.78 9.31 13.42
N ASN A 285 -4.71 10.58 13.82
CA ASN A 285 -4.54 10.97 15.22
C ASN A 285 -5.85 10.85 16.04
N ASN A 286 -7.00 10.67 15.39
CA ASN A 286 -8.27 10.41 16.07
C ASN A 286 -8.33 8.94 16.53
N GLY A 287 -8.16 8.71 17.83
CA GLY A 287 -8.11 7.35 18.38
C GLY A 287 -9.35 6.48 18.11
N SER A 288 -10.56 7.07 18.10
CA SER A 288 -11.79 6.34 17.79
C SER A 288 -11.78 5.85 16.33
N LEU A 289 -11.43 6.73 15.40
CA LEU A 289 -11.35 6.41 13.98
C LEU A 289 -10.17 5.47 13.65
N GLN A 290 -9.01 5.66 14.29
CA GLN A 290 -7.86 4.78 14.14
C GLN A 290 -8.20 3.33 14.53
N ASN A 291 -8.89 3.13 15.66
CA ASN A 291 -9.38 1.82 16.08
C ASN A 291 -10.34 1.19 15.05
N LYS A 292 -11.15 2.00 14.37
CA LYS A 292 -12.04 1.53 13.30
C LYS A 292 -11.23 1.06 12.07
N PHE A 293 -10.17 1.79 11.68
CA PHE A 293 -9.27 1.39 10.60
C PHE A 293 -8.48 0.12 10.93
N GLU A 294 -8.00 -0.02 12.17
CA GLU A 294 -7.30 -1.22 12.64
C GLU A 294 -8.21 -2.46 12.59
N LYS A 295 -9.46 -2.36 13.07
CA LYS A 295 -10.43 -3.46 12.98
C LYS A 295 -10.77 -3.90 11.55
N LYS A 296 -10.58 -3.01 10.57
CA LYS A 296 -10.76 -3.28 9.14
C LYS A 296 -9.45 -3.70 8.44
N ASN A 297 -8.33 -3.78 9.17
CA ASN A 297 -6.97 -3.95 8.65
C ASN A 297 -6.52 -2.87 7.66
N TRP A 298 -7.22 -1.73 7.61
CA TRP A 298 -6.87 -0.58 6.74
C TRP A 298 -5.73 0.24 7.32
N ALA A 299 -5.37 0.03 8.58
CA ALA A 299 -4.27 0.72 9.24
C ALA A 299 -2.88 0.17 8.88
N GLY A 300 -2.81 -0.97 8.18
CA GLY A 300 -1.53 -1.61 7.82
C GLY A 300 -0.70 -2.05 9.03
N GLY A 301 -1.34 -2.37 10.16
CA GLY A 301 -0.65 -3.01 11.27
C GLY A 301 -0.23 -4.42 10.89
N LEU A 302 0.90 -4.90 11.42
CA LEU A 302 1.38 -6.25 11.11
C LEU A 302 0.38 -7.27 11.67
N THR A 303 -0.18 -8.11 10.78
CA THR A 303 -1.10 -9.18 11.18
C THR A 303 -0.42 -10.12 12.15
N ARG A 304 -1.09 -10.46 13.27
CA ARG A 304 -0.62 -11.45 14.25
C ARG A 304 -1.53 -12.68 14.21
N PRO A 305 -1.19 -13.70 13.41
CA PRO A 305 -1.98 -14.91 13.28
C PRO A 305 -2.22 -15.62 14.61
N ARG A 306 -3.40 -16.21 14.73
CA ARG A 306 -3.77 -17.11 15.82
C ARG A 306 -4.45 -18.32 15.21
N CYS A 307 -4.23 -19.48 15.82
CA CYS A 307 -4.98 -20.68 15.45
C CYS A 307 -6.48 -20.46 15.53
N SER A 308 -7.22 -21.00 14.57
CA SER A 308 -8.68 -20.83 14.46
C SER A 308 -9.47 -21.32 15.69
N GLY A 309 -8.93 -22.26 16.47
CA GLY A 309 -9.52 -22.83 17.69
C GLY A 309 -8.85 -22.40 19.00
N GLY A 310 -7.95 -21.39 18.98
CA GLY A 310 -7.17 -20.93 20.13
C GLY A 310 -5.71 -21.42 20.12
N GLU A 311 -4.83 -20.80 20.90
CA GLU A 311 -3.35 -20.89 20.81
C GLU A 311 -2.73 -22.29 20.83
N LEU A 312 -3.45 -23.31 21.26
CA LEU A 312 -2.98 -24.70 21.33
C LEU A 312 -3.74 -25.65 20.39
N SER A 313 -4.58 -25.12 19.50
CA SER A 313 -5.43 -25.93 18.62
C SER A 313 -4.78 -26.26 17.28
N CYS A 314 -3.59 -25.73 16.99
CA CYS A 314 -2.89 -25.93 15.72
C CYS A 314 -1.37 -25.83 15.90
N ASN A 315 -0.62 -26.40 14.95
CA ASN A 315 0.77 -26.05 14.70
C ASN A 315 0.75 -24.77 13.83
N LEU A 316 0.89 -23.61 14.47
CA LEU A 316 0.82 -22.31 13.82
C LEU A 316 2.14 -22.00 13.10
N ASP A 317 2.05 -21.76 11.80
CA ASP A 317 3.13 -21.23 10.98
C ASP A 317 2.72 -19.88 10.38
N THR A 318 3.70 -19.02 10.15
CA THR A 318 3.50 -17.72 9.52
C THR A 318 4.70 -17.38 8.67
N PHE A 319 4.45 -16.99 7.43
CA PHE A 319 5.50 -16.55 6.53
C PHE A 319 5.13 -15.23 5.88
N MET A 320 6.03 -14.25 6.01
CA MET A 320 5.95 -12.98 5.31
C MET A 320 7.31 -12.67 4.69
N THR A 321 7.29 -12.18 3.45
CA THR A 321 8.47 -11.59 2.80
C THR A 321 8.28 -10.09 2.71
N ILE A 322 9.25 -9.33 3.22
CA ILE A 322 9.33 -7.87 3.04
C ILE A 322 10.53 -7.54 2.16
N GLU A 323 10.26 -6.96 1.01
CA GLU A 323 11.27 -6.46 0.07
C GLU A 323 11.41 -4.94 0.19
N ALA A 324 12.65 -4.46 0.28
CA ALA A 324 12.98 -3.05 0.12
C ALA A 324 14.02 -2.89 -0.99
N ASN A 325 13.66 -2.16 -2.05
CA ASN A 325 14.58 -1.83 -3.14
C ASN A 325 15.60 -0.80 -2.67
N MET A 326 16.87 -1.21 -2.63
CA MET A 326 18.03 -0.42 -2.23
C MET A 326 18.93 -0.04 -3.40
N GLY A 327 18.50 -0.29 -4.64
CA GLY A 327 19.25 0.03 -5.85
C GLY A 327 19.09 1.46 -6.36
N ALA A 328 18.32 2.30 -5.65
CA ALA A 328 17.98 3.68 -6.07
C ALA A 328 17.48 3.78 -7.53
N ASN A 329 16.69 2.80 -7.95
CA ASN A 329 16.13 2.69 -9.30
C ASN A 329 14.73 2.08 -9.26
N LYS A 330 14.07 2.02 -10.42
CA LYS A 330 12.69 1.53 -10.55
C LYS A 330 12.60 0.08 -11.02
N ALA A 331 13.55 -0.78 -10.64
CA ALA A 331 13.65 -2.17 -11.09
C ALA A 331 12.42 -3.03 -10.79
N ASN A 332 11.57 -2.66 -9.82
CA ASN A 332 10.34 -3.43 -9.54
C ASN A 332 9.30 -3.33 -10.67
N CYS A 333 9.44 -2.39 -11.63
CA CYS A 333 8.64 -2.39 -12.87
C CYS A 333 8.72 -3.70 -13.65
N CYS A 334 9.87 -4.35 -13.51
CA CYS A 334 10.38 -5.30 -14.49
C CYS A 334 10.89 -6.56 -13.81
N THR A 335 10.84 -6.61 -12.46
CA THR A 335 11.15 -7.80 -11.68
C THR A 335 9.87 -8.59 -11.44
N ALA A 336 9.87 -9.90 -11.67
CA ALA A 336 8.82 -10.84 -11.25
C ALA A 336 9.34 -11.73 -10.10
N ARG A 337 8.43 -12.25 -9.27
CA ARG A 337 8.76 -13.19 -8.19
C ARG A 337 7.81 -14.39 -8.16
N ARG A 338 8.32 -15.53 -7.74
CA ARG A 338 7.54 -16.74 -7.47
C ARG A 338 8.08 -17.41 -6.21
N THR A 339 7.18 -17.80 -5.32
CA THR A 339 7.52 -18.48 -4.06
C THR A 339 6.89 -19.86 -4.04
N THR A 340 7.67 -20.87 -3.66
CA THR A 340 7.20 -22.23 -3.45
C THR A 340 7.49 -22.65 -2.02
N HIS A 341 6.51 -23.20 -1.34
CA HIS A 341 6.59 -23.74 0.01
C HIS A 341 6.52 -25.26 -0.04
N GLN A 342 7.50 -25.94 0.54
CA GLN A 342 7.50 -27.38 0.75
C GLN A 342 7.52 -27.65 2.26
N ILE A 343 6.45 -28.27 2.76
CA ILE A 343 6.25 -28.51 4.19
C ILE A 343 6.23 -30.01 4.44
N LYS A 344 7.02 -30.48 5.41
CA LYS A 344 7.14 -31.90 5.76
C LYS A 344 7.17 -32.07 7.27
N GLU A 345 6.29 -32.93 7.79
CA GLU A 345 6.36 -33.39 9.18
C GLU A 345 7.46 -34.44 9.33
N GLN A 346 8.31 -34.29 10.35
CA GLN A 346 9.44 -35.16 10.67
C GLN A 346 9.47 -35.45 12.17
N GLY A 347 8.62 -36.37 12.62
CA GLY A 347 8.49 -36.69 14.04
C GLY A 347 8.00 -35.48 14.83
N ASP A 348 8.83 -35.01 15.76
CA ASP A 348 8.52 -33.89 16.66
C ASP A 348 8.79 -32.50 16.04
N SER A 349 9.16 -32.43 14.75
CA SER A 349 9.34 -31.18 14.03
C SER A 349 8.56 -31.11 12.72
N ILE A 350 8.26 -29.89 12.28
CA ILE A 350 7.74 -29.57 10.95
C ILE A 350 8.84 -28.79 10.23
N VAL A 351 9.34 -29.33 9.12
CA VAL A 351 10.34 -28.69 8.28
C VAL A 351 9.62 -27.91 7.19
N HIS A 352 9.84 -26.60 7.16
CA HIS A 352 9.34 -25.72 6.11
C HIS A 352 10.50 -25.20 5.26
N GLN A 353 10.50 -25.59 4.00
CA GLN A 353 11.43 -25.10 2.98
C GLN A 353 10.68 -24.12 2.05
N VAL A 354 11.23 -22.92 1.89
CA VAL A 354 10.71 -21.87 1.02
C VAL A 354 11.71 -21.58 -0.07
N GLU A 355 11.28 -21.66 -1.32
CA GLU A 355 12.06 -21.40 -2.51
C GLU A 355 11.52 -20.14 -3.20
N LEU A 356 12.34 -19.10 -3.28
CA LEU A 356 11.97 -17.81 -3.84
C LEU A 356 12.84 -17.52 -5.06
N THR A 357 12.20 -17.35 -6.21
CA THR A 357 12.87 -17.00 -7.47
C THR A 357 12.49 -15.59 -7.89
N TYR A 358 13.50 -14.80 -8.23
CA TYR A 358 13.33 -13.49 -8.86
C TYR A 358 13.77 -13.56 -10.32
N THR A 359 13.03 -12.89 -11.20
CA THR A 359 13.39 -12.71 -12.61
C THR A 359 13.34 -11.24 -12.95
N ASN A 360 14.47 -10.63 -13.32
CA ASN A 360 14.56 -9.21 -13.65
C ASN A 360 14.64 -9.03 -15.17
N ALA A 361 13.55 -8.56 -15.78
CA ALA A 361 13.42 -8.29 -17.21
C ALA A 361 13.86 -6.86 -17.60
N SER A 362 14.57 -6.14 -16.73
CA SER A 362 15.19 -4.86 -17.06
C SER A 362 16.12 -5.01 -18.28
N GLU A 363 16.01 -4.09 -19.24
CA GLU A 363 16.80 -4.10 -20.48
C GLU A 363 18.25 -3.67 -20.25
N GLU A 364 18.47 -2.79 -19.27
CA GLU A 364 19.77 -2.24 -18.91
C GLU A 364 20.07 -2.52 -17.44
N GLU A 365 21.35 -2.63 -17.08
CA GLU A 365 21.79 -2.79 -15.69
C GLU A 365 21.57 -1.53 -14.83
N ASN A 366 21.57 -0.34 -15.44
CA ASN A 366 21.41 0.93 -14.75
C ASN A 366 20.37 1.82 -15.43
N PRO A 367 19.72 2.74 -14.69
CA PRO A 367 18.87 3.75 -15.30
C PRO A 367 19.60 4.56 -16.37
N LYS A 368 18.91 4.82 -17.48
CA LYS A 368 19.33 5.72 -18.55
C LYS A 368 18.22 6.75 -18.77
N LEU A 369 18.21 7.75 -17.90
CA LEU A 369 17.14 8.75 -17.87
C LEU A 369 17.19 9.66 -19.12
N PRO A 370 16.03 10.09 -19.64
CA PRO A 370 14.66 9.77 -19.20
C PRO A 370 14.06 8.51 -19.87
N ASP A 371 14.83 7.79 -20.68
CA ASP A 371 14.32 6.71 -21.53
C ASP A 371 14.05 5.41 -20.74
N PHE A 372 14.90 5.13 -19.74
CA PHE A 372 14.83 3.91 -18.94
C PHE A 372 15.10 4.17 -17.46
N PHE A 373 14.20 3.68 -16.61
CA PHE A 373 14.22 3.93 -15.17
C PHE A 373 14.54 2.69 -14.32
N GLY A 374 14.50 1.50 -14.92
CA GLY A 374 14.75 0.22 -14.24
C GLY A 374 16.23 0.00 -13.97
N GLY A 375 16.64 -1.27 -13.85
CA GLY A 375 18.04 -1.59 -13.61
C GLY A 375 18.23 -2.90 -12.83
N ASN A 376 19.42 -3.03 -12.26
CA ASN A 376 19.75 -4.06 -11.30
C ASN A 376 18.83 -3.96 -10.08
N TYR A 377 18.22 -5.08 -9.69
CA TYR A 377 17.42 -5.13 -8.47
C TYR A 377 18.32 -5.47 -7.29
N ILE A 378 18.72 -4.45 -6.55
CA ILE A 378 19.47 -4.56 -5.30
C ILE A 378 18.45 -4.43 -4.19
N GLN A 379 18.19 -5.50 -3.44
CA GLN A 379 17.15 -5.50 -2.41
C GLN A 379 17.70 -5.90 -1.05
N TYR A 380 17.13 -5.32 -0.01
CA TYR A 380 17.22 -5.89 1.33
C TYR A 380 15.91 -6.63 1.60
N ILE A 381 16.01 -7.95 1.78
CA ILE A 381 14.87 -8.84 2.01
C ILE A 381 14.82 -9.21 3.49
N ARG A 382 13.61 -9.28 4.05
CA ARG A 382 13.37 -9.77 5.41
C ARG A 382 12.29 -10.84 5.37
N PHE A 383 12.58 -12.00 5.94
CA PHE A 383 11.56 -13.03 6.21
C PHE A 383 11.07 -12.90 7.64
N TYR A 384 9.76 -12.90 7.85
CA TYR A 384 9.13 -12.96 9.17
C TYR A 384 8.57 -14.37 9.35
N LEU A 385 9.11 -15.08 10.32
CA LEU A 385 8.80 -16.46 10.68
C LEU A 385 8.24 -16.51 12.10
N PRO A 386 7.61 -17.61 12.54
CA PRO A 386 7.26 -17.76 13.95
C PRO A 386 8.49 -17.61 14.85
N LYS A 387 8.36 -16.92 15.98
CA LYS A 387 9.48 -16.70 16.92
C LYS A 387 10.14 -17.99 17.42
N ASN A 388 9.38 -19.08 17.50
CA ASN A 388 9.86 -20.39 17.90
C ASN A 388 10.52 -21.19 16.76
N SER A 389 10.69 -20.62 15.56
CA SER A 389 11.41 -21.27 14.46
C SER A 389 12.87 -21.53 14.82
N THR A 390 13.30 -22.79 14.68
CA THR A 390 14.68 -23.25 14.90
C THR A 390 15.31 -23.68 13.59
N ASN A 391 16.62 -23.98 13.62
CA ASN A 391 17.37 -24.51 12.46
C ASN A 391 17.15 -23.68 11.18
N VAL A 392 17.20 -22.35 11.35
CA VAL A 392 17.04 -21.39 10.25
C VAL A 392 18.28 -21.42 9.38
N GLU A 393 18.12 -21.87 8.14
CA GLU A 393 19.17 -22.00 7.12
C GLU A 393 18.77 -21.18 5.89
N VAL A 394 19.72 -20.43 5.33
CA VAL A 394 19.53 -19.67 4.08
C VAL A 394 20.62 -20.06 3.10
N GLU A 395 20.19 -20.46 1.90
CA GLU A 395 21.05 -20.56 0.72
C GLU A 395 20.57 -19.53 -0.31
N ALA A 396 21.50 -18.85 -0.98
CA ALA A 396 21.17 -17.89 -2.02
C ALA A 396 22.14 -17.98 -3.19
N SER A 397 21.61 -17.73 -4.38
CA SER A 397 22.35 -17.59 -5.63
C SER A 397 22.01 -16.24 -6.25
N PRO A 398 22.61 -15.14 -5.74
CA PRO A 398 22.41 -13.80 -6.31
C PRO A 398 23.08 -13.68 -7.68
N THR A 399 22.56 -12.79 -8.52
CA THR A 399 23.24 -12.36 -9.75
C THR A 399 23.69 -10.92 -9.58
N ASN A 400 25.00 -10.71 -9.48
CA ASN A 400 25.55 -9.41 -9.13
C ASN A 400 25.61 -8.44 -10.32
N PRO A 401 25.44 -7.13 -10.08
CA PRO A 401 25.77 -6.09 -11.04
C PRO A 401 27.17 -6.25 -11.62
N THR A 402 27.35 -5.95 -12.91
CA THR A 402 28.69 -5.92 -13.54
C THR A 402 29.18 -4.50 -13.84
N THR A 403 28.26 -3.54 -13.84
CA THR A 403 28.53 -2.15 -14.23
C THR A 403 28.50 -1.17 -13.06
N LEU A 404 28.01 -1.59 -11.89
CA LEU A 404 27.97 -0.75 -10.69
C LEU A 404 29.31 -0.79 -9.95
N ALA A 405 29.86 0.40 -9.66
CA ALA A 405 31.10 0.55 -8.91
C ALA A 405 30.95 0.17 -7.42
N TYR A 406 29.74 0.34 -6.88
CA TYR A 406 29.42 0.00 -5.50
C TYR A 406 28.01 -0.57 -5.41
N PHE A 407 27.86 -1.60 -4.60
CA PHE A 407 26.59 -2.14 -4.11
C PHE A 407 26.86 -2.83 -2.76
N PRO A 408 25.87 -2.91 -1.86
CA PRO A 408 26.00 -3.67 -0.62
C PRO A 408 26.29 -5.13 -0.95
N GLU A 409 27.22 -5.79 -0.26
CA GLU A 409 27.52 -7.21 -0.55
C GLU A 409 26.27 -8.08 -0.36
N PRO A 410 25.92 -8.94 -1.33
CA PRO A 410 24.79 -9.85 -1.17
C PRO A 410 25.14 -10.92 -0.14
N TYR A 411 24.11 -11.58 0.38
CA TYR A 411 24.30 -12.82 1.10
C TYR A 411 24.89 -13.89 0.18
N THR A 412 26.01 -14.46 0.63
CA THR A 412 26.63 -15.67 0.09
C THR A 412 26.82 -16.63 1.27
N LEU A 413 26.61 -17.93 1.06
CA LEU A 413 26.64 -19.00 2.09
C LEU A 413 27.54 -18.70 3.30
N GLY A 414 26.93 -18.54 4.49
CA GLY A 414 27.63 -18.39 5.77
C GLY A 414 26.88 -17.51 6.79
N PRO A 415 26.93 -17.79 8.10
CA PRO A 415 26.06 -17.15 9.10
C PRO A 415 26.36 -15.66 9.36
N ASN A 416 27.52 -15.15 8.94
CA ASN A 416 28.00 -13.82 9.32
C ASN A 416 27.30 -12.65 8.61
N ASN A 417 26.42 -12.93 7.64
CA ASN A 417 25.74 -11.90 6.82
C ASN A 417 24.20 -11.96 6.92
N LEU A 418 23.65 -12.69 7.90
CA LEU A 418 22.22 -12.68 8.20
C LEU A 418 21.94 -11.79 9.41
N ASP A 419 21.03 -10.84 9.26
CA ASP A 419 20.48 -10.05 10.36
C ASP A 419 19.32 -10.84 10.98
N ILE A 420 19.63 -11.68 11.98
CA ILE A 420 18.63 -12.43 12.73
C ILE A 420 18.27 -11.69 14.02
N MET A 421 16.99 -11.39 14.20
CA MET A 421 16.46 -10.75 15.40
C MET A 421 15.04 -11.20 15.68
N ASP A 422 14.61 -11.12 16.93
CA ASP A 422 13.21 -11.36 17.29
C ASP A 422 12.49 -10.01 17.46
N ILE A 423 11.40 -9.80 16.73
CA ILE A 423 10.52 -8.63 16.82
C ILE A 423 9.13 -9.12 17.17
N ASP A 424 8.62 -8.72 18.34
CA ASP A 424 7.34 -9.19 18.89
C ASP A 424 7.24 -10.74 18.91
N GLU A 425 6.35 -11.27 18.06
CA GLU A 425 6.01 -12.70 17.89
C GLU A 425 6.73 -13.34 16.68
N PHE A 426 7.63 -12.59 16.03
CA PHE A 426 8.33 -13.02 14.84
C PHE A 426 9.83 -13.19 15.07
N ARG A 427 10.39 -14.22 14.44
CA ARG A 427 11.82 -14.32 14.12
C ARG A 427 12.03 -13.72 12.75
N VAL A 428 12.83 -12.66 12.68
CA VAL A 428 13.13 -11.92 11.45
C VAL A 428 14.51 -12.33 10.95
N VAL A 429 14.59 -12.66 9.65
CA VAL A 429 15.83 -13.02 8.96
C VAL A 429 16.03 -12.05 7.81
N GLY A 430 16.94 -11.08 7.98
CA GLY A 430 17.23 -10.03 7.01
C GLY A 430 18.57 -10.19 6.30
N PHE A 431 18.65 -9.87 5.01
CA PHE A 431 19.92 -9.83 4.27
C PHE A 431 19.79 -9.13 2.91
N PHE A 432 20.91 -8.80 2.28
CA PHE A 432 20.95 -8.28 0.91
C PHE A 432 20.89 -9.40 -0.12
N HIS A 433 20.08 -9.22 -1.16
CA HIS A 433 19.99 -10.14 -2.30
C HIS A 433 19.92 -9.35 -3.61
N HIS A 434 20.54 -9.87 -4.67
CA HIS A 434 20.62 -9.19 -5.96
C HIS A 434 20.06 -10.00 -7.10
N THR A 435 19.34 -9.31 -7.99
CA THR A 435 18.93 -9.82 -9.29
C THR A 435 19.36 -8.84 -10.38
N ARG A 436 20.49 -9.12 -11.02
CA ARG A 436 21.00 -8.35 -12.17
C ARG A 436 19.96 -8.31 -13.29
N ALA A 437 19.93 -7.19 -14.02
CA ALA A 437 19.11 -7.03 -15.22
C ALA A 437 19.31 -8.18 -16.22
N GLY A 438 18.22 -8.64 -16.84
CA GLY A 438 18.22 -9.75 -17.79
C GLY A 438 18.49 -11.14 -17.20
N THR A 439 18.47 -11.29 -15.88
CA THR A 439 18.79 -12.58 -15.21
C THR A 439 17.73 -12.99 -14.18
N SER A 440 17.88 -14.21 -13.66
CA SER A 440 17.15 -14.71 -12.51
C SER A 440 18.10 -15.02 -11.36
N SER A 441 17.60 -14.91 -10.14
CA SER A 441 18.30 -15.22 -8.90
C SER A 441 17.41 -16.07 -8.00
N PHE A 442 18.01 -16.76 -7.04
CA PHE A 442 17.31 -17.75 -6.21
C PHE A 442 17.68 -17.61 -4.73
N ILE A 443 16.69 -17.86 -3.86
CA ILE A 443 16.85 -17.98 -2.42
C ILE A 443 16.12 -19.24 -1.97
N GLN A 444 16.75 -20.03 -1.11
CA GLN A 444 16.13 -21.11 -0.36
C GLN A 444 16.27 -20.81 1.13
N LEU A 445 15.13 -20.67 1.81
CA LEU A 445 15.04 -20.59 3.26
C LEU A 445 14.55 -21.93 3.77
N LYS A 446 15.14 -22.44 4.83
CA LYS A 446 14.64 -23.61 5.57
C LYS A 446 14.57 -23.26 7.04
N TYR A 447 13.50 -23.69 7.70
CA TYR A 447 13.37 -23.60 9.16
C TYR A 447 12.52 -24.74 9.69
N GLU A 448 12.58 -24.94 11.00
CA GLU A 448 11.84 -25.98 11.70
C GLU A 448 10.93 -25.37 12.76
N LEU A 449 9.73 -25.92 12.88
CA LEU A 449 8.77 -25.63 13.93
C LEU A 449 8.55 -26.87 14.79
N PRO A 450 8.19 -26.71 16.08
CA PRO A 450 7.78 -27.84 16.89
C PRO A 450 6.49 -28.46 16.32
N ASN A 451 6.43 -29.79 16.28
CA ASN A 451 5.22 -30.53 15.96
C ASN A 451 4.59 -31.07 17.26
N ASN A 452 3.44 -30.52 17.65
CA ASN A 452 2.70 -30.98 18.83
C ASN A 452 1.58 -32.00 18.49
N GLY A 453 1.56 -32.51 17.25
CA GLY A 453 0.52 -33.43 16.75
C GLY A 453 -0.82 -32.78 16.41
N GLN A 454 -0.95 -31.45 16.50
CA GLN A 454 -2.14 -30.71 16.05
C GLN A 454 -2.10 -30.45 14.55
N LYS A 455 -3.24 -30.01 13.98
CA LYS A 455 -3.30 -29.63 12.56
C LYS A 455 -2.37 -28.46 12.26
N TYR A 456 -1.69 -28.50 11.11
CA TYR A 456 -0.85 -27.41 10.63
C TYR A 456 -1.69 -26.31 9.95
N GLU A 457 -1.48 -25.06 10.35
CA GLU A 457 -2.05 -23.86 9.72
C GLU A 457 -0.91 -22.93 9.31
N LEU A 458 -0.80 -22.64 8.01
CA LEU A 458 0.17 -21.66 7.47
C LEU A 458 -0.54 -20.36 7.11
N HIS A 459 -0.15 -19.29 7.78
CA HIS A 459 -0.57 -17.92 7.44
C HIS A 459 0.48 -17.26 6.55
N LEU A 460 0.16 -17.09 5.27
CA LEU A 460 0.96 -16.29 4.35
C LEU A 460 0.51 -14.83 4.46
N LEU A 461 1.41 -13.96 4.90
CA LEU A 461 1.12 -12.53 5.03
C LEU A 461 1.66 -11.78 3.82
N LYS A 462 0.84 -10.86 3.31
CA LYS A 462 1.17 -10.05 2.15
C LYS A 462 1.93 -8.79 2.57
N GLN A 463 3.00 -8.44 1.83
CA GLN A 463 3.60 -7.12 1.94
C GLN A 463 2.63 -6.01 1.51
N HIS A 464 2.40 -5.01 2.35
CA HIS A 464 1.52 -3.90 2.02
C HIS A 464 2.01 -3.14 0.77
N GLY A 465 1.06 -2.65 -0.04
CA GLY A 465 1.35 -1.93 -1.30
C GLY A 465 1.82 -2.80 -2.48
N MET A 466 2.28 -4.04 -2.23
CA MET A 466 2.61 -4.98 -3.30
C MET A 466 1.31 -5.49 -3.95
N GLN A 467 1.17 -5.44 -5.27
CA GLN A 467 -0.10 -5.81 -5.91
C GLN A 467 -0.46 -7.30 -5.77
N ASN A 468 0.55 -8.17 -5.89
CA ASN A 468 0.46 -9.61 -5.72
C ASN A 468 1.88 -10.20 -5.52
N SER A 469 1.93 -11.40 -4.96
CA SER A 469 3.15 -12.21 -4.83
C SER A 469 2.78 -13.68 -4.96
N PRO A 470 2.83 -14.28 -6.17
CA PRO A 470 2.38 -15.65 -6.38
C PRO A 470 3.08 -16.68 -5.49
N GLN A 471 2.28 -17.55 -4.87
CA GLN A 471 2.70 -18.59 -3.94
C GLN A 471 2.17 -19.96 -4.40
N GLU A 472 3.00 -20.99 -4.24
CA GLU A 472 2.64 -22.39 -4.37
C GLU A 472 2.97 -23.12 -3.07
N ILE A 473 2.03 -23.88 -2.52
CA ILE A 473 2.15 -24.55 -1.23
C ILE A 473 2.02 -26.05 -1.47
N VAL A 474 3.00 -26.82 -1.01
CA VAL A 474 3.06 -28.28 -1.12
C VAL A 474 3.25 -28.89 0.27
N MET A 475 2.28 -29.70 0.70
CA MET A 475 2.36 -30.47 1.94
C MET A 475 1.74 -31.85 1.72
N GLY A 476 2.55 -32.91 1.83
CA GLY A 476 2.11 -34.27 1.46
C GLY A 476 1.70 -34.37 -0.01
N GLU A 477 0.48 -34.83 -0.27
CA GLU A 477 -0.11 -34.88 -1.63
C GLU A 477 -0.91 -33.60 -1.99
N GLN A 478 -1.03 -32.65 -1.07
CA GLN A 478 -1.81 -31.43 -1.27
C GLN A 478 -0.93 -30.33 -1.89
N THR A 479 -1.35 -29.84 -3.06
CA THR A 479 -0.78 -28.66 -3.71
C THR A 479 -1.84 -27.57 -3.86
N VAL A 480 -1.54 -26.36 -3.40
CA VAL A 480 -2.44 -25.19 -3.49
C VAL A 480 -1.67 -23.98 -4.01
N THR A 481 -2.31 -23.16 -4.84
CA THR A 481 -1.73 -21.92 -5.35
C THR A 481 -2.57 -20.70 -4.97
N THR A 482 -1.91 -19.56 -4.79
CA THR A 482 -2.55 -18.27 -4.56
C THR A 482 -1.72 -17.15 -5.16
N ASN A 483 -2.35 -16.08 -5.64
CA ASN A 483 -1.64 -14.87 -6.10
C ASN A 483 -1.21 -13.97 -4.92
N LEU A 484 -1.65 -14.27 -3.69
CA LEU A 484 -1.41 -13.47 -2.49
C LEU A 484 -1.76 -11.97 -2.70
N GLU A 485 -2.98 -11.71 -3.16
CA GLU A 485 -3.54 -10.35 -3.28
C GLU A 485 -3.99 -9.79 -1.91
N ASN A 486 -4.17 -10.69 -0.94
CA ASN A 486 -4.44 -10.49 0.49
C ASN A 486 -3.69 -11.58 1.28
N ASP A 487 -3.62 -11.42 2.61
CA ASP A 487 -3.23 -12.50 3.52
C ASP A 487 -4.01 -13.79 3.22
N TYR A 488 -3.33 -14.93 3.29
CA TYR A 488 -3.86 -16.23 2.91
C TYR A 488 -3.63 -17.27 4.00
N LEU A 489 -4.67 -18.03 4.34
CA LEU A 489 -4.60 -19.12 5.31
C LEU A 489 -4.69 -20.47 4.59
N PHE A 490 -3.59 -21.22 4.65
CA PHE A 490 -3.55 -22.63 4.26
C PHE A 490 -3.81 -23.52 5.48
N ARG A 491 -4.65 -24.55 5.30
CA ARG A 491 -4.89 -25.58 6.30
C ARG A 491 -4.57 -26.94 5.71
N ALA A 492 -3.77 -27.72 6.41
CA ALA A 492 -3.56 -29.12 6.07
C ALA A 492 -4.87 -29.90 6.23
N ASN A 493 -5.15 -30.80 5.29
CA ASN A 493 -6.35 -31.65 5.32
C ASN A 493 -6.39 -32.56 6.55
#